data_AF-A0A2P4YB04-F1
#
_entry.id   AF-A0A2P4YB04-F1
#
_cell.length_a   1.000
_cell.length_b   1.000
_cell.length_c   1.000
_cell.angle_alpha   90.00
_cell.angle_beta   90.00
_cell.angle_gamma   90.00
#
_symmetry.space_group_name_H-M   'P 1'
#
loop_
_entity.id
_entity.type
_entity.pdbx_description
1 polymer ?
#
loop_
_entity_poly.entity_id
_entity_poly.type
_entity_poly.pdbx_seq_one_letter_code
_entity_poly.pdbx_strand_id
1 'polypeptide(L)'
;MDLEAENARLKEALRELQERYDRLDASTSKKIQDLTDENELLAEANHLLLEKTPPVTSENAPSLLQVPDELLLPGPELEIHQLVALDNVHSFGNLLSVSAHVTRPEIVVSGGADKCVCVHDWKTGKKLCAVTTSSPVLALAFNPNKEYADYFLAAGMDAKHALYRLVLDGDQWNVMT
;
A
#
# COMPACT_ATOMS: atom_id res chain seq x y z
N MET A 1 47.46 5.54 46.99
CA MET A 1 46.49 6.05 45.99
C MET A 1 45.55 6.93 46.77
N ASP A 2 45.70 8.24 46.62
CA ASP A 2 45.16 9.22 47.58
C ASP A 2 43.64 9.34 47.48
N LEU A 3 42.94 8.71 48.42
CA LEU A 3 41.48 8.77 48.54
C LEU A 3 40.96 10.22 48.59
N GLU A 4 41.77 11.13 49.13
CA GLU A 4 41.44 12.55 49.25
C GLU A 4 41.45 13.25 47.88
N ALA A 5 42.41 12.91 47.01
CA ALA A 5 42.49 13.46 45.66
C ALA A 5 41.30 13.01 44.79
N GLU A 6 40.90 11.75 44.90
CA GLU A 6 39.74 11.24 44.15
C GLU A 6 38.42 11.82 44.68
N ASN A 7 38.28 11.97 46.01
CA ASN A 7 37.12 12.67 46.59
C ASN A 7 37.02 14.13 46.16
N ALA A 8 38.15 14.84 46.05
CA ALA A 8 38.17 16.21 45.55
C ALA A 8 37.73 16.28 44.09
N ARG A 9 38.21 15.35 43.25
CA ARG A 9 37.82 15.24 41.83
C ARG A 9 36.33 14.95 41.66
N LEU A 10 35.78 14.01 42.43
CA LEU A 10 34.37 13.64 42.39
C LEU A 10 33.47 14.80 42.84
N LYS A 11 33.89 15.58 43.84
CA LYS A 11 33.15 16.77 44.28
C LYS A 11 33.11 17.85 43.20
N GLU A 12 34.21 18.07 42.49
CA GLU A 12 34.22 19.04 41.38
C GLU A 12 33.36 18.56 40.21
N ALA A 13 33.46 17.28 39.83
CA ALA A 13 32.62 16.71 38.78
C ALA A 13 31.12 16.76 39.13
N LEU A 14 30.76 16.54 40.40
CA LEU A 14 29.39 16.68 40.87
C LEU A 14 28.93 18.14 40.79
N ARG A 15 29.78 19.11 41.13
CA ARG A 15 29.45 20.55 41.01
C ARG A 15 29.22 20.94 39.55
N GLU A 16 30.12 20.54 38.65
CA GLU A 16 29.97 20.81 37.21
C GLU A 16 28.69 20.18 36.64
N LEU A 17 28.37 18.95 37.07
CA LEU A 17 27.15 18.27 36.64
C LEU A 17 25.90 18.99 37.15
N GLN A 18 25.90 19.43 38.41
CA GLN A 18 24.82 20.23 38.99
C GLN A 18 24.62 21.54 38.21
N GLU A 19 25.70 22.28 37.92
CA GLU A 19 25.63 23.52 37.14
C GLU A 19 25.13 23.31 35.70
N ARG A 20 25.34 22.12 35.11
CA ARG A 20 24.77 21.75 33.81
C ARG A 20 23.29 21.43 33.90
N TYR A 21 22.87 20.69 34.93
CA TYR A 21 21.46 20.39 35.17
C TYR A 21 20.65 21.66 35.42
N ASP A 22 21.14 22.55 36.28
CA ASP A 22 20.44 23.81 36.60
C ASP A 22 20.29 24.69 35.35
N ARG A 23 21.32 24.74 34.48
CA ARG A 23 21.24 25.44 33.18
C ARG A 23 20.23 24.80 32.23
N LEU A 24 20.22 23.48 32.14
CA LEU A 24 19.31 22.75 31.27
C LEU A 24 17.86 22.94 31.72
N ASP A 25 17.61 22.89 33.03
CA ASP A 25 16.30 23.07 33.63
C ASP A 25 15.79 24.50 33.40
N ALA A 26 16.63 25.51 33.61
CA ALA A 26 16.31 26.90 33.31
C ALA A 26 16.02 27.12 31.81
N SER A 27 16.83 26.54 30.92
CA SER A 27 16.62 26.64 29.47
C SER A 27 15.34 25.95 29.03
N THR A 28 15.02 24.78 29.60
CA THR A 28 13.84 24.00 29.24
C THR A 28 12.58 24.70 29.76
N SER A 29 12.60 25.16 31.00
CA SER A 29 11.49 25.94 31.60
C SER A 29 11.21 27.20 30.79
N LYS A 30 12.25 27.93 30.37
CA LYS A 30 12.09 29.09 29.49
C LYS A 30 11.46 28.70 28.15
N LYS A 31 11.91 27.61 27.52
CA LYS A 31 11.36 27.19 26.23
C LYS A 31 9.90 26.76 26.31
N ILE A 32 9.51 26.11 27.41
CA ILE A 32 8.11 25.75 27.68
C ILE A 32 7.26 27.01 27.83
N GLN A 33 7.75 28.01 28.57
CA GLN A 33 7.05 29.28 28.71
C GLN A 33 6.87 29.97 27.34
N ASP A 34 7.95 30.10 26.57
CA ASP A 34 7.91 30.74 25.24
C ASP A 34 6.89 30.05 24.31
N LEU A 35 6.81 28.70 24.33
CA LEU A 35 5.83 27.95 23.55
C LEU A 35 4.40 28.09 24.07
N THR A 36 4.23 28.29 25.38
CA THR A 36 2.92 28.52 25.98
C THR A 36 2.38 29.88 25.54
N ASP A 37 3.21 30.92 25.63
CA ASP A 37 2.87 32.27 25.18
C ASP A 37 2.56 32.28 23.67
N GLU A 38 3.32 31.55 22.85
CA GLU A 38 3.06 31.42 21.41
C GLU A 38 1.70 30.75 21.13
N ASN A 39 1.36 29.69 21.86
CA ASN A 39 0.07 29.01 21.72
C ASN A 39 -1.11 29.91 22.13
N GLU A 40 -0.96 30.72 23.18
CA GLU A 40 -1.97 31.69 23.59
C GLU A 40 -2.21 32.74 22.50
N LEU A 41 -1.14 33.31 21.93
CA LEU A 41 -1.25 34.26 20.82
C LEU A 41 -1.91 33.65 19.58
N LEU A 42 -1.59 32.40 19.25
CA LEU A 42 -2.23 31.69 18.13
C LEU A 42 -3.71 31.41 18.40
N ALA A 43 -4.07 31.09 19.65
CA ALA A 43 -5.46 30.88 20.05
C ALA A 43 -6.28 32.17 19.91
N GLU A 44 -5.72 33.30 20.37
CA GLU A 44 -6.35 34.63 20.20
C GLU A 44 -6.50 35.00 18.72
N ALA A 45 -5.47 34.77 17.90
CA ALA A 45 -5.53 35.02 16.47
C ALA A 45 -6.61 34.17 15.77
N ASN A 46 -6.72 32.89 16.13
CA ASN A 46 -7.78 32.00 15.63
C ASN A 46 -9.17 32.47 16.05
N HIS A 47 -9.35 32.91 17.30
CA HIS A 47 -10.61 33.48 17.78
C HIS A 47 -10.99 34.72 16.97
N LEU A 48 -10.04 35.63 16.75
CA LEU A 48 -10.27 36.86 15.99
C LEU A 48 -10.57 36.58 14.51
N LEU A 49 -9.96 35.54 13.92
CA LEU A 49 -10.31 35.07 12.58
C LEU A 49 -11.73 34.52 12.53
N LEU A 50 -12.15 33.73 13.52
CA LEU A 50 -13.52 33.23 13.62
C LEU A 50 -14.55 34.36 13.75
N GLU A 51 -14.25 35.40 14.53
CA GLU A 51 -15.12 36.59 14.66
C GLU A 51 -15.17 37.44 13.38
N LYS A 52 -14.04 37.57 12.67
CA LYS A 52 -13.96 38.37 11.43
C LYS A 52 -14.47 37.64 10.20
N THR A 53 -14.49 36.31 10.23
CA THR A 53 -15.12 35.54 9.17
C THR A 53 -16.62 35.68 9.39
N PRO A 54 -17.38 36.28 8.44
CA PRO A 54 -18.84 36.24 8.55
C PRO A 54 -19.25 34.78 8.68
N PRO A 55 -20.33 34.45 9.40
CA PRO A 55 -20.87 33.10 9.33
C PRO A 55 -21.02 32.80 7.85
N VAL A 56 -20.34 31.76 7.37
CA VAL A 56 -20.58 31.24 6.04
C VAL A 56 -22.05 30.91 6.06
N THR A 57 -22.87 31.78 5.48
CA THR A 57 -24.27 31.48 5.21
C THR A 57 -24.19 30.16 4.47
N SER A 58 -24.77 29.14 5.09
CA SER A 58 -24.73 27.74 4.71
C SER A 58 -25.41 27.47 3.36
N GLU A 59 -25.48 28.48 2.50
CA GLU A 59 -26.05 28.40 1.16
C GLU A 59 -25.04 27.82 0.16
N ASN A 60 -23.73 27.86 0.44
CA ASN A 60 -22.70 27.35 -0.49
C ASN A 60 -21.56 26.53 0.15
N ALA A 61 -21.68 26.13 1.42
CA ALA A 61 -20.85 25.04 1.91
C ALA A 61 -21.43 23.74 1.33
N PRO A 62 -20.68 22.97 0.51
CA PRO A 62 -21.19 21.66 0.08
C PRO A 62 -21.48 20.87 1.35
N SER A 63 -22.76 20.56 1.55
CA SER A 63 -23.21 19.73 2.66
C SER A 63 -22.47 18.41 2.54
N LEU A 64 -21.46 18.18 3.38
CA LEU A 64 -20.76 16.89 3.46
C LEU A 64 -21.70 15.74 3.89
N LEU A 65 -22.97 16.07 4.20
CA LEU A 65 -24.03 15.14 4.56
C LEU A 65 -24.96 14.80 3.39
N GLN A 66 -24.82 15.43 2.23
CA GLN A 66 -25.71 15.23 1.09
C GLN A 66 -24.90 14.88 -0.15
N VAL A 67 -24.96 13.60 -0.52
CA VAL A 67 -24.44 13.13 -1.81
C VAL A 67 -25.25 13.85 -2.90
N PRO A 68 -24.61 14.55 -3.85
CA PRO A 68 -25.30 15.19 -4.97
C PRO A 68 -26.24 14.21 -5.68
N ASP A 69 -27.47 14.64 -5.97
CA ASP A 69 -28.51 13.78 -6.55
C ASP A 69 -28.04 13.15 -7.88
N GLU A 70 -27.17 13.82 -8.64
CA GLU A 70 -26.60 13.31 -9.88
C GLU A 70 -25.75 12.04 -9.69
N LEU A 71 -25.13 11.86 -8.52
CA LEU A 71 -24.38 10.64 -8.17
C LEU A 71 -25.28 9.51 -7.66
N LEU A 72 -26.52 9.83 -7.31
CA LEU A 72 -27.56 8.86 -6.93
C LEU A 72 -28.36 8.37 -8.13
N LEU A 73 -28.33 9.12 -9.24
CA LEU A 73 -28.89 8.70 -10.51
C LEU A 73 -27.96 7.68 -11.19
N PRO A 74 -28.51 6.63 -11.85
CA PRO A 74 -27.72 5.79 -12.74
C PRO A 74 -27.02 6.69 -13.77
N GLY A 75 -25.69 6.59 -13.84
CA GLY A 75 -24.92 7.26 -14.88
C GLY A 75 -25.34 6.80 -16.29
N PRO A 76 -24.82 7.44 -17.35
CA PRO A 76 -25.05 6.97 -18.70
C PRO A 76 -24.65 5.50 -18.82
N GLU A 77 -25.43 4.74 -19.58
CA GLU A 77 -25.16 3.32 -19.80
C GLU A 77 -23.74 3.15 -20.37
N LEU A 78 -22.90 2.39 -19.66
CA LEU A 78 -21.54 2.12 -20.10
C LEU A 78 -21.61 1.13 -21.26
N GLU A 79 -21.27 1.59 -22.46
CA GLU A 79 -21.13 0.71 -23.62
C GLU A 79 -19.92 -0.21 -23.45
N ILE A 80 -20.15 -1.45 -23.04
CA ILE A 80 -19.12 -2.48 -22.88
C ILE A 80 -19.08 -3.35 -24.14
N HIS A 81 -17.92 -3.42 -24.78
CA HIS A 81 -17.68 -4.25 -25.96
C HIS A 81 -16.59 -5.29 -25.65
N GLN A 82 -16.88 -6.57 -25.97
CA GLN A 82 -15.87 -7.63 -25.88
C GLN A 82 -14.80 -7.41 -26.96
N LEU A 83 -13.54 -7.22 -26.55
CA LEU A 83 -12.42 -7.06 -27.48
C LEU A 83 -11.88 -8.41 -27.96
N VAL A 84 -11.63 -9.33 -27.04
CA VAL A 84 -11.09 -10.68 -27.30
C VAL A 84 -11.68 -11.66 -26.30
N ALA A 85 -11.98 -12.88 -26.73
CA ALA A 85 -12.29 -14.02 -25.86
C ALA A 85 -11.37 -15.19 -26.21
N LEU A 86 -10.87 -15.87 -25.18
CA LEU A 86 -10.09 -17.09 -25.32
C LEU A 86 -10.93 -18.27 -24.82
N ASP A 87 -11.34 -19.15 -25.73
CA ASP A 87 -12.15 -20.32 -25.41
C ASP A 87 -11.28 -21.53 -25.03
N ASN A 88 -11.85 -22.46 -24.27
CA ASN A 88 -11.23 -23.76 -23.94
C ASN A 88 -9.82 -23.66 -23.32
N VAL A 89 -9.54 -22.58 -22.60
CA VAL A 89 -8.23 -22.35 -21.95
C VAL A 89 -7.92 -23.34 -20.81
N HIS A 90 -8.97 -23.92 -20.21
CA HIS A 90 -8.90 -24.99 -19.21
C HIS A 90 -9.73 -26.20 -19.64
N SER A 91 -9.24 -27.41 -19.36
CA SER A 91 -9.86 -28.66 -19.83
C SER A 91 -11.20 -28.97 -19.16
N PHE A 92 -11.40 -28.46 -17.93
CA PHE A 92 -12.64 -28.65 -17.16
C PHE A 92 -13.62 -27.46 -17.31
N GLY A 93 -13.33 -26.51 -18.21
CA GLY A 93 -14.18 -25.36 -18.54
C GLY A 93 -14.30 -24.26 -17.47
N ASN A 94 -14.14 -24.60 -16.19
CA ASN A 94 -14.29 -23.64 -15.09
C ASN A 94 -12.99 -22.87 -14.83
N LEU A 95 -12.98 -21.60 -15.23
CA LEU A 95 -12.00 -20.61 -14.82
C LEU A 95 -12.44 -20.00 -13.49
N LEU A 96 -11.53 -19.95 -12.53
CA LEU A 96 -11.81 -19.51 -11.17
C LEU A 96 -11.07 -18.22 -10.82
N SER A 97 -9.92 -17.96 -11.47
CA SER A 97 -9.12 -16.76 -11.26
C SER A 97 -8.35 -16.37 -12.51
N VAL A 98 -8.05 -15.08 -12.64
CA VAL A 98 -7.24 -14.52 -13.72
C VAL A 98 -6.33 -13.40 -13.20
N SER A 99 -5.17 -13.21 -13.83
CA SER A 99 -4.30 -12.06 -13.60
C SER A 99 -3.56 -11.70 -14.89
N ALA A 100 -3.30 -10.41 -15.09
CA ALA A 100 -2.51 -9.92 -16.23
C ALA A 100 -1.09 -9.52 -15.77
N HIS A 101 -0.12 -9.67 -16.66
CA HIS A 101 1.27 -9.30 -16.38
C HIS A 101 1.49 -7.78 -16.49
N VAL A 102 2.12 -7.18 -15.48
CA VAL A 102 2.19 -5.71 -15.35
C VAL A 102 3.01 -5.01 -16.44
N THR A 103 4.08 -5.64 -16.96
CA THR A 103 4.91 -5.06 -18.03
C THR A 103 4.66 -5.65 -19.42
N ARG A 104 3.86 -6.72 -19.52
CA ARG A 104 3.57 -7.48 -20.77
C ARG A 104 2.08 -7.80 -20.81
N PRO A 105 1.22 -6.79 -20.99
CA PRO A 105 -0.21 -6.93 -20.74
C PRO A 105 -0.91 -7.92 -21.68
N GLU A 106 -0.29 -8.31 -22.81
CA GLU A 106 -0.73 -9.45 -23.63
C GLU A 106 -0.70 -10.80 -22.90
N ILE A 107 0.18 -10.94 -21.90
CA ILE A 107 0.31 -12.16 -21.12
C ILE A 107 -0.69 -12.17 -19.98
N VAL A 108 -1.55 -13.18 -19.98
CA VAL A 108 -2.52 -13.45 -18.93
C VAL A 108 -2.33 -14.85 -18.37
N VAL A 109 -2.53 -14.98 -17.07
CA VAL A 109 -2.59 -16.27 -16.38
C VAL A 109 -4.01 -16.52 -15.93
N SER A 110 -4.45 -17.76 -16.05
CA SER A 110 -5.75 -18.22 -15.58
C SER A 110 -5.60 -19.49 -14.74
N GLY A 111 -6.41 -19.58 -13.69
CA GLY A 111 -6.42 -20.68 -12.75
C GLY A 111 -7.77 -21.37 -12.80
N GLY A 112 -7.77 -22.70 -12.83
CA GLY A 112 -8.99 -23.47 -13.08
C GLY A 112 -9.27 -24.58 -12.08
N ALA A 113 -10.49 -25.12 -12.17
CA ALA A 113 -10.90 -26.32 -11.44
C ALA A 113 -10.15 -27.60 -11.88
N ASP A 114 -9.52 -27.55 -13.06
CA ASP A 114 -8.66 -28.61 -13.60
C ASP A 114 -7.28 -28.71 -12.92
N LYS A 115 -7.05 -27.90 -11.87
CA LYS A 115 -5.78 -27.83 -11.13
C LYS A 115 -4.62 -27.34 -11.99
N CYS A 116 -4.91 -26.57 -13.03
CA CYS A 116 -3.88 -25.96 -13.86
C CYS A 116 -3.81 -24.45 -13.61
N VAL A 117 -2.60 -23.92 -13.75
CA VAL A 117 -2.38 -22.53 -14.13
C VAL A 117 -1.98 -22.52 -15.60
N CYS A 118 -2.74 -21.80 -16.42
CA CYS A 118 -2.50 -21.71 -17.85
C CYS A 118 -2.06 -20.28 -18.20
N VAL A 119 -1.02 -20.15 -19.03
CA VAL A 119 -0.48 -18.86 -19.48
C VAL A 119 -0.84 -18.68 -20.95
N HIS A 120 -1.40 -17.53 -21.30
CA HIS A 120 -1.82 -17.22 -22.66
C HIS A 120 -1.32 -15.86 -23.10
N ASP A 121 -1.08 -15.72 -24.40
CA ASP A 121 -1.00 -14.44 -25.09
C ASP A 121 -2.36 -14.16 -25.70
N TRP A 122 -3.10 -13.18 -25.18
CA TRP A 122 -4.43 -12.86 -25.69
C TRP A 122 -4.43 -12.19 -27.06
N LYS A 123 -3.33 -11.54 -27.47
CA LYS A 123 -3.24 -10.93 -28.81
C LYS A 123 -3.19 -12.01 -29.89
N THR A 124 -2.44 -13.07 -29.64
CA THR A 124 -2.30 -14.18 -30.60
C THR A 124 -3.28 -15.32 -30.36
N GLY A 125 -3.95 -15.34 -29.20
CA GLY A 125 -4.83 -16.42 -28.77
C GLY A 125 -4.09 -17.71 -28.42
N LYS A 126 -2.75 -17.67 -28.32
CA LYS A 126 -1.93 -18.85 -28.08
C LYS A 126 -1.79 -19.14 -26.60
N LYS A 127 -1.95 -20.41 -26.24
CA LYS A 127 -1.49 -20.94 -24.96
C LYS A 127 0.03 -21.06 -24.99
N LEU A 128 0.69 -20.29 -24.12
CA LEU A 128 2.14 -20.23 -24.04
C LEU A 128 2.69 -21.42 -23.24
N CYS A 129 2.08 -21.71 -22.10
CA CYS A 129 2.40 -22.88 -21.28
C CYS A 129 1.29 -23.18 -20.25
N ALA A 130 1.43 -24.29 -19.53
CA ALA A 130 0.57 -24.65 -18.43
C ALA A 130 1.37 -25.41 -17.37
N VAL A 131 1.00 -25.25 -16.11
CA VAL A 131 1.56 -25.98 -14.97
C VAL A 131 0.45 -26.56 -14.13
N THR A 132 0.63 -27.81 -13.68
CA THR A 132 -0.30 -28.49 -12.79
C THR A 132 0.04 -28.19 -11.34
N THR A 133 -0.98 -27.85 -10.55
CA THR A 133 -0.92 -27.68 -9.10
C THR A 133 -1.53 -28.90 -8.40
N SER A 134 -1.43 -28.96 -7.08
CA SER A 134 -2.01 -30.05 -6.28
C SER A 134 -3.55 -30.00 -6.19
N SER A 135 -4.18 -28.87 -6.52
CA SER A 135 -5.58 -28.58 -6.19
C SER A 135 -6.16 -27.47 -7.08
N PRO A 136 -7.50 -27.38 -7.26
CA PRO A 136 -8.13 -26.25 -7.97
C PRO A 136 -7.58 -24.90 -7.54
N VAL A 137 -7.23 -24.07 -8.52
CA VAL A 137 -6.59 -22.77 -8.30
C VAL A 137 -7.65 -21.69 -8.12
N LEU A 138 -7.80 -21.20 -6.89
CA LEU A 138 -8.87 -20.27 -6.50
C LEU A 138 -8.46 -18.81 -6.63
N ALA A 139 -7.16 -18.52 -6.56
CA ALA A 139 -6.64 -17.16 -6.69
C ALA A 139 -5.29 -17.15 -7.40
N LEU A 140 -5.08 -16.10 -8.19
CA LEU A 140 -3.83 -15.79 -8.90
C LEU A 140 -3.53 -14.29 -8.76
N ALA A 141 -2.26 -13.94 -8.63
CA ALA A 141 -1.82 -12.55 -8.68
C ALA A 141 -0.38 -12.44 -9.17
N PHE A 142 -0.18 -11.77 -10.32
CA PHE A 142 1.14 -11.26 -10.70
C PHE A 142 1.57 -10.16 -9.74
N ASN A 143 2.88 -10.04 -9.52
CA ASN A 143 3.42 -8.95 -8.73
C ASN A 143 3.26 -7.62 -9.50
N PRO A 144 2.65 -6.58 -8.91
CA PRO A 144 2.52 -5.28 -9.58
C PRO A 144 3.84 -4.50 -9.62
N ASN A 145 4.84 -4.88 -8.82
CA ASN A 145 6.17 -4.29 -8.88
C ASN A 145 6.91 -4.78 -10.13
N LYS A 146 7.36 -3.84 -10.97
CA LYS A 146 8.07 -4.11 -12.23
C LYS A 146 9.33 -4.97 -12.04
N GLU A 147 10.03 -4.82 -10.92
CA GLU A 147 11.22 -5.63 -10.61
C GLU A 147 10.89 -7.13 -10.48
N TYR A 148 9.68 -7.43 -10.00
CA TYR A 148 9.20 -8.79 -9.77
C TYR A 148 8.06 -9.18 -10.72
N ALA A 149 7.91 -8.49 -11.85
CA ALA A 149 6.76 -8.64 -12.75
C ALA A 149 6.52 -10.10 -13.20
N ASP A 150 7.60 -10.85 -13.40
CA ASP A 150 7.56 -12.26 -13.80
C ASP A 150 7.04 -13.20 -12.70
N TYR A 151 6.98 -12.75 -11.45
CA TYR A 151 6.55 -13.55 -10.32
C TYR A 151 5.04 -13.45 -10.10
N PHE A 152 4.42 -14.57 -9.78
CA PHE A 152 3.02 -14.61 -9.39
C PHE A 152 2.76 -15.64 -8.29
N LEU A 153 1.75 -15.38 -7.47
CA LEU A 153 1.25 -16.32 -6.49
C LEU A 153 0.05 -17.08 -7.08
N ALA A 154 -0.05 -18.37 -6.76
CA ALA A 154 -1.28 -19.13 -6.93
C ALA A 154 -1.69 -19.76 -5.60
N ALA A 155 -2.97 -19.68 -5.26
CA ALA A 155 -3.53 -20.31 -4.07
C ALA A 155 -4.60 -21.34 -4.46
N GLY A 156 -4.52 -22.52 -3.85
CA GLY A 156 -5.38 -23.66 -4.14
C GLY A 156 -6.31 -24.04 -2.99
N MET A 157 -7.32 -24.86 -3.30
CA MET A 157 -8.26 -25.42 -2.30
C MET A 157 -7.60 -26.37 -1.27
N ASP A 158 -6.34 -26.73 -1.42
CA ASP A 158 -5.58 -27.61 -0.51
C ASP A 158 -4.87 -26.86 0.63
N ALA A 159 -5.33 -25.65 0.95
CA ALA A 159 -4.74 -24.76 1.96
C ALA A 159 -3.28 -24.42 1.69
N LYS A 160 -2.85 -24.43 0.42
CA LYS A 160 -1.51 -24.02 -0.01
C LYS A 160 -1.56 -22.83 -0.95
N HIS A 161 -0.57 -21.97 -0.83
CA HIS A 161 -0.18 -21.05 -1.88
C HIS A 161 1.28 -21.31 -2.27
N ALA A 162 1.64 -21.00 -3.51
CA ALA A 162 3.00 -21.12 -4.00
C ALA A 162 3.37 -19.89 -4.84
N LEU A 163 4.66 -19.53 -4.79
CA LEU A 163 5.25 -18.49 -5.62
C LEU A 163 5.83 -19.15 -6.86
N TYR A 164 5.45 -18.62 -8.01
CA TYR A 164 5.92 -19.09 -9.31
C TYR A 164 6.62 -17.95 -10.04
N ARG A 165 7.47 -18.31 -10.99
CA ARG A 165 8.10 -17.35 -11.91
C ARG A 165 7.83 -17.76 -13.35
N LEU A 166 7.27 -16.86 -14.14
CA LEU A 166 7.15 -17.00 -15.58
C LEU A 166 8.50 -16.69 -16.23
N VAL A 167 9.04 -17.65 -16.98
CA VAL A 167 10.34 -17.53 -17.64
C VAL A 167 10.21 -17.87 -19.11
N LEU A 168 10.90 -17.11 -19.94
CA LEU A 168 11.11 -17.42 -21.35
C LEU A 168 12.50 -18.05 -21.48
N ASP A 169 12.53 -19.35 -21.77
CA ASP A 169 13.76 -20.12 -21.98
C ASP A 169 13.93 -20.38 -23.47
N GLY A 170 14.79 -19.58 -24.12
CA GLY A 170 14.88 -19.50 -25.58
C GLY A 170 13.55 -19.01 -26.18
N ASP A 171 12.89 -19.89 -26.94
CA ASP A 171 11.59 -19.62 -27.58
C ASP A 171 10.41 -20.27 -26.82
N GLN A 172 10.64 -20.88 -25.66
CA GLN A 172 9.61 -21.59 -24.89
C GLN A 172 9.31 -20.90 -23.57
N TRP A 173 8.01 -20.69 -23.30
CA TRP A 173 7.55 -20.19 -22.02
C TRP A 173 7.41 -21.33 -21.02
N ASN A 174 7.87 -21.10 -19.79
CA ASN A 174 7.80 -22.06 -18.71
C ASN A 174 7.42 -21.36 -17.40
N VAL A 175 6.74 -22.08 -16.52
CA VAL A 175 6.50 -21.64 -15.15
C VAL A 175 7.47 -22.40 -14.25
N MET A 176 8.41 -21.68 -13.65
CA MET A 176 9.29 -22.24 -12.63
C MET A 176 8.57 -22.28 -11.28
N THR A 177 8.70 -23.43 -10.61
CA THR A 177 8.10 -23.74 -9.30
C THR A 177 9.14 -23.70 -8.19
#